data_AF-A0A968ZTH9-F1
#
_entry.id   AF-A0A968ZTH9-F1
#
_cell.length_a   1.000
_cell.length_b   1.000
_cell.length_c   1.000
_cell.angle_alpha   90.00
_cell.angle_beta   90.00
_cell.angle_gamma   90.00
#
_symmetry.space_group_name_H-M   'P 1'
#
loop_
_entity.id
_entity.type
_entity.pdbx_description
1 polymer ?
#
loop_
_entity_poly.entity_id
_entity_poly.type
_entity_poly.pdbx_seq_one_letter_code
_entity_poly.pdbx_strand_id
1 'polypeptide(L)'
;MQASDTPALSDELYSAIESDKNQVIGIVINAVDDLLEKGEQVDIAWTCDRIKVLQPILQAARTSKRIVIITSDHGHILHNNTQYQSSEGGERWRVDDGHPGEQELQVLGDRVLVQKNHSIIAPWTEKLRYCKSKKNGYHGGITPSEMLVPIAVLTATETYPKNWQAVDLNIPRWWKTASTSEQVIVQPIQIAPPHADFGPIFSHIATLEATPQLIQISPWIQDLIQSPIYADQVKLMGNVQLQPEEVT
;
A
#
# COMPACT_ATOMS: atom_id res chain seq x y z
N MET A 1 12.06 34.72 -7.47
CA MET A 1 11.65 34.37 -6.10
C MET A 1 10.17 34.05 -6.13
N GLN A 2 9.80 32.78 -6.18
CA GLN A 2 8.40 32.38 -6.00
C GLN A 2 8.14 32.35 -4.49
N ALA A 3 7.15 33.14 -4.04
CA ALA A 3 6.63 33.05 -2.70
C ALA A 3 6.02 31.65 -2.53
N SER A 4 6.58 30.87 -1.61
CA SER A 4 6.02 29.61 -1.18
C SER A 4 4.75 29.90 -0.39
N ASP A 5 3.60 29.78 -1.06
CA ASP A 5 2.27 29.93 -0.47
C ASP A 5 1.97 28.71 0.41
N THR A 6 2.68 28.64 1.54
CA THR A 6 2.48 27.61 2.56
C THR A 6 1.22 28.02 3.30
N PRO A 7 0.16 27.21 3.30
CA PRO A 7 -1.05 27.58 4.02
C PRO A 7 -0.70 27.79 5.50
N ALA A 8 -0.97 29.01 5.97
CA ALA A 8 -0.79 29.36 7.36
C ALA A 8 -1.81 28.57 8.20
N LEU A 9 -1.32 27.90 9.25
CA LEU A 9 -2.19 27.40 10.30
C LEU A 9 -2.86 28.57 11.01
N SER A 10 -4.03 28.35 11.60
CA SER A 10 -4.67 29.38 12.41
C SER A 10 -3.79 29.74 13.62
N ASP A 11 -3.83 31.01 14.03
CA ASP A 11 -3.13 31.49 15.23
C ASP A 11 -3.54 30.72 16.48
N GLU A 12 -4.80 30.29 16.53
CA GLU A 12 -5.34 29.43 17.58
C GLU A 12 -4.62 28.08 17.64
N LEU A 13 -4.38 27.43 16.49
CA LEU A 13 -3.68 26.14 16.43
C LEU A 13 -2.21 26.31 16.81
N TYR A 14 -1.53 27.35 16.32
CA TYR A 14 -0.15 27.65 16.73
C TYR A 14 -0.06 27.87 18.24
N SER A 15 -0.94 28.72 18.79
CA SER A 15 -0.99 29.01 20.23
C SER A 15 -1.27 27.74 21.04
N ALA A 16 -2.14 26.86 20.53
CA ALA A 16 -2.43 25.59 21.19
C ALA A 16 -1.20 24.68 21.24
N ILE A 17 -0.45 24.58 20.14
CA ILE A 17 0.80 23.80 20.03
C ILE A 17 1.90 24.38 20.90
N GLU A 18 2.08 25.70 20.92
CA GLU A 18 3.15 26.32 21.72
C GLU A 18 2.87 26.31 23.22
N SER A 19 1.62 26.25 23.63
CA SER A 19 1.23 26.31 25.04
C SER A 19 1.56 25.03 25.80
N ASP A 20 2.44 25.15 26.80
CA ASP A 20 2.75 24.08 27.76
C ASP A 20 1.54 23.68 28.63
N LYS A 21 0.45 24.47 28.65
CA LYS A 21 -0.79 24.13 29.35
C LYS A 21 -1.54 22.99 28.66
N ASN A 22 -1.36 22.84 27.34
CA ASN A 22 -2.00 21.79 26.56
C ASN A 22 -1.08 20.56 26.51
N GLN A 23 -1.37 19.57 27.35
CA GLN A 23 -0.57 18.34 27.39
C GLN A 23 -0.76 17.49 26.12
N VAL A 24 -1.99 17.43 25.60
CA VAL A 24 -2.36 16.65 24.40
C VAL A 24 -3.19 17.53 23.48
N ILE A 25 -2.90 17.46 22.18
CA ILE A 25 -3.58 18.22 21.13
C ILE A 25 -3.99 17.22 20.05
N GLY A 26 -5.28 17.12 19.78
CA GLY A 26 -5.81 16.32 18.69
C GLY A 26 -6.00 17.19 17.45
N ILE A 27 -5.49 16.74 16.30
CA ILE A 27 -5.66 17.41 15.01
C ILE A 27 -6.21 16.38 14.03
N VAL A 28 -7.32 16.71 13.36
CA VAL A 28 -7.92 15.89 12.31
C VAL A 28 -7.69 16.59 10.97
N ILE A 29 -7.11 15.88 10.01
CA ILE A 29 -6.85 16.40 8.66
C ILE A 29 -7.66 15.55 7.68
N ASN A 30 -8.79 16.07 7.20
CA ASN A 30 -9.69 15.33 6.30
C ASN A 30 -9.28 15.37 4.81
N ALA A 31 -8.04 15.75 4.51
CA ALA A 31 -7.61 16.00 3.14
C ALA A 31 -7.54 14.73 2.27
N VAL A 32 -7.30 13.56 2.87
CA VAL A 32 -7.17 12.30 2.13
C VAL A 32 -8.52 11.86 1.59
N ASP A 33 -9.54 11.76 2.45
CA ASP A 33 -10.90 11.37 2.06
C ASP A 33 -11.49 12.33 1.03
N ASP A 34 -11.34 13.64 1.24
CA ASP A 34 -11.81 14.68 0.30
C ASP A 34 -11.15 14.56 -1.09
N LEU A 35 -9.91 14.06 -1.16
CA LEU A 35 -9.20 13.82 -2.40
C LEU A 35 -9.61 12.50 -3.07
N LEU A 36 -9.86 11.47 -2.27
CA LEU A 36 -10.31 10.16 -2.77
C LEU A 36 -11.71 10.24 -3.37
N GLU A 37 -12.59 11.09 -2.84
CA GLU A 37 -13.93 11.29 -3.37
C GLU A 37 -13.96 11.96 -4.76
N LYS A 38 -12.88 12.66 -5.14
CA LYS A 38 -12.76 13.27 -6.47
C LYS A 38 -12.50 12.18 -7.51
N GLY A 39 -13.22 12.23 -8.64
CA GLY A 39 -13.19 11.21 -9.69
C GLY A 39 -11.89 11.13 -10.51
N GLU A 40 -11.89 10.26 -11.53
CA GLU A 40 -10.74 9.78 -12.35
C GLU A 40 -9.85 10.84 -13.04
N GLN A 41 -10.05 12.15 -12.84
CA GLN A 41 -9.31 13.19 -13.56
C GLN A 41 -7.93 13.53 -12.97
N VAL A 42 -7.53 12.91 -11.85
CA VAL A 42 -6.24 13.21 -11.21
C VAL A 42 -5.57 11.93 -10.72
N ASP A 43 -4.44 11.58 -11.33
CA ASP A 43 -3.47 10.64 -10.75
C ASP A 43 -2.68 11.35 -9.64
N ILE A 44 -2.83 10.87 -8.40
CA ILE A 44 -2.29 11.55 -7.21
C ILE A 44 -1.10 10.75 -6.69
N ALA A 45 0.11 11.25 -6.96
CA ALA A 45 1.29 10.85 -6.21
C ALA A 45 1.19 11.39 -4.76
N TRP A 46 1.04 10.49 -3.80
CA TRP A 46 0.99 10.81 -2.37
C TRP A 46 2.39 11.17 -1.85
N THR A 47 2.58 12.45 -1.53
CA THR A 47 3.78 12.94 -0.83
C THR A 47 3.36 13.79 0.37
N CYS A 48 4.25 13.96 1.35
CA CYS A 48 3.98 14.80 2.52
C CYS A 48 3.56 16.23 2.13
N ASP A 49 4.13 16.75 1.04
CA ASP A 49 3.85 18.11 0.53
C ASP A 49 2.44 18.26 -0.04
N ARG A 50 1.74 17.15 -0.36
CA ARG A 50 0.35 17.19 -0.82
C ARG A 50 -0.62 17.58 0.28
N ILE A 51 -0.34 17.15 1.51
CA ILE A 51 -1.14 17.55 2.68
C ILE A 51 -0.55 18.86 3.18
N LYS A 52 -1.00 19.97 2.58
CA LYS A 52 -0.33 21.27 2.74
C LYS A 52 -0.18 21.74 4.21
N VAL A 53 -1.10 21.34 5.10
CA VAL A 53 -1.07 21.68 6.53
C VAL A 53 -0.12 20.78 7.35
N LEU A 54 0.30 19.63 6.82
CA LEU A 54 1.11 18.67 7.56
C LEU A 54 2.50 19.24 7.89
N GLN A 55 3.18 19.82 6.90
CA GLN A 55 4.50 20.40 7.09
C GLN A 55 4.54 21.50 8.17
N PRO A 56 3.67 22.53 8.15
CA PRO A 56 3.69 23.55 9.20
C PRO A 56 3.31 22.98 10.58
N ILE A 57 2.43 21.97 10.68
CA ILE A 57 2.12 21.30 11.95
C ILE A 57 3.37 20.60 12.51
N LEU A 58 4.07 19.83 11.67
CA LEU A 58 5.29 19.13 12.07
C LEU A 58 6.39 20.11 12.49
N GLN A 59 6.49 21.26 11.82
CA GLN A 59 7.43 22.31 12.18
C GLN A 59 7.09 22.97 13.52
N ALA A 60 5.82 23.30 13.77
CA ALA A 60 5.36 23.83 15.04
C ALA A 60 5.62 22.85 16.19
N ALA A 61 5.25 21.58 16.00
CA ALA A 61 5.49 20.52 16.97
C ALA A 61 6.98 20.33 17.28
N ARG A 62 7.84 20.37 16.25
CA ARG A 62 9.30 20.32 16.41
C ARG A 62 9.82 21.49 17.23
N THR A 63 9.39 22.71 16.94
CA THR A 63 9.80 23.92 17.69
C THR A 63 9.39 23.85 19.15
N SER A 64 8.18 23.38 19.43
CA SER A 64 7.65 23.18 20.79
C SER A 64 8.11 21.86 21.44
N LYS A 65 9.05 21.12 20.82
CA LYS A 65 9.60 19.84 21.33
C LYS A 65 8.53 18.80 21.67
N ARG A 66 7.45 18.76 20.90
CA ARG A 66 6.37 17.79 21.07
C ARG A 66 6.68 16.49 20.33
N ILE A 67 6.26 15.39 20.93
CA ILE A 67 6.14 14.10 20.24
C ILE A 67 4.88 14.18 19.37
N VAL A 68 4.98 13.76 18.12
CA VAL A 68 3.84 13.68 17.19
C VAL A 68 3.47 12.22 17.00
N ILE A 69 2.19 11.90 17.19
CA ILE A 69 1.62 10.61 16.85
C ILE A 69 0.72 10.81 15.64
N ILE A 70 1.02 10.12 14.55
CA ILE A 70 0.22 10.14 13.32
C ILE A 70 -0.46 8.78 13.19
N THR A 71 -1.77 8.80 12.98
CA THR A 71 -2.58 7.63 12.69
C THR A 71 -3.74 8.03 11.79
N SER A 72 -4.44 7.04 11.26
CA SER A 72 -5.75 7.21 10.64
C SER A 72 -6.83 6.55 11.50
N ASP A 73 -8.08 6.93 11.29
CA ASP A 73 -9.25 6.23 11.83
C ASP A 73 -9.61 5.01 10.97
N HIS A 74 -9.37 5.08 9.66
CA HIS A 74 -9.44 3.95 8.74
C HIS A 74 -8.46 4.10 7.56
N GLY A 75 -8.23 3.01 6.84
CA GLY A 75 -7.57 3.02 5.53
C GLY A 75 -8.56 3.24 4.38
N HIS A 76 -8.16 2.95 3.17
CA HIS A 76 -9.02 3.09 1.99
C HIS A 76 -8.63 2.09 0.90
N ILE A 77 -9.55 1.87 -0.04
CA ILE A 77 -9.30 1.08 -1.24
C ILE A 77 -9.08 2.02 -2.40
N LEU A 78 -7.96 1.90 -3.10
CA LEU A 78 -7.74 2.63 -4.35
C LEU A 78 -8.60 2.05 -5.46
N HIS A 79 -9.07 2.89 -6.38
CA HIS A 79 -9.74 2.40 -7.57
C HIS A 79 -8.77 1.62 -8.47
N ASN A 80 -8.91 0.29 -8.46
CA ASN A 80 -8.16 -0.59 -9.33
C ASN A 80 -9.00 -1.81 -9.71
N ASN A 81 -9.50 -1.83 -10.95
CA ASN A 81 -10.31 -2.93 -11.49
C ASN A 81 -11.48 -3.37 -10.57
N THR A 82 -12.12 -2.39 -9.92
CA THR A 82 -13.22 -2.67 -8.99
C THR A 82 -14.54 -2.90 -9.72
N GLN A 83 -15.29 -3.90 -9.27
CA GLN A 83 -16.60 -4.29 -9.75
C GLN A 83 -17.68 -3.58 -8.92
N TYR A 84 -18.65 -2.98 -9.62
CA TYR A 84 -19.80 -2.37 -8.99
C TYR A 84 -20.85 -3.41 -8.65
N GLN A 85 -21.33 -3.40 -7.42
CA GLN A 85 -22.54 -4.10 -7.01
C GLN A 85 -23.49 -3.11 -6.34
N SER A 86 -24.72 -3.02 -6.82
CA SER A 86 -25.72 -2.16 -6.20
C SER A 86 -26.09 -2.70 -4.81
N SER A 87 -26.14 -1.83 -3.81
CA SER A 87 -26.52 -2.24 -2.46
C SER A 87 -27.23 -1.12 -1.70
N GLU A 88 -27.99 -1.51 -0.68
CA GLU A 88 -28.62 -0.61 0.27
C GLU A 88 -27.88 -0.72 1.61
N GLY A 89 -27.20 0.36 2.02
CA GLY A 89 -26.39 0.39 3.27
C GLY A 89 -25.19 1.34 3.21
N GLY A 90 -24.87 1.87 2.03
CA GLY A 90 -23.80 2.84 1.82
C GLY A 90 -22.55 2.20 1.21
N GLU A 91 -21.38 2.81 1.41
CA GLU A 91 -20.14 2.35 0.78
C GLU A 91 -19.49 1.17 1.52
N ARG A 92 -19.68 1.07 2.84
CA ARG A 92 -18.98 0.10 3.71
C ARG A 92 -19.69 -1.24 3.87
N TRP A 93 -21.01 -1.25 3.76
CA TRP A 93 -21.84 -2.40 4.10
C TRP A 93 -23.19 -2.32 3.40
N ARG A 94 -23.88 -3.44 3.36
CA ARG A 94 -25.27 -3.57 2.94
C ARG A 94 -26.08 -4.32 3.98
N VAL A 95 -27.41 -4.11 3.97
CA VAL A 95 -28.33 -4.82 4.85
C VAL A 95 -28.15 -6.33 4.69
N ASP A 96 -28.12 -7.02 5.81
CA ASP A 96 -28.03 -8.48 5.83
C ASP A 96 -29.35 -9.11 5.38
N ASP A 97 -29.32 -9.71 4.18
CA ASP A 97 -30.40 -10.50 3.59
C ASP A 97 -30.17 -12.01 3.75
N GLY A 98 -29.14 -12.42 4.50
CA GLY A 98 -28.76 -13.81 4.72
C GLY A 98 -27.95 -14.44 3.59
N HIS A 99 -27.59 -13.67 2.56
CA HIS A 99 -26.95 -14.20 1.35
C HIS A 99 -25.70 -13.38 0.99
N PRO A 100 -24.57 -13.50 1.72
CA PRO A 100 -23.31 -12.88 1.33
C PRO A 100 -22.81 -13.50 0.02
N GLY A 101 -22.36 -12.65 -0.91
CA GLY A 101 -21.68 -13.07 -2.13
C GLY A 101 -20.25 -13.54 -1.86
N GLU A 102 -19.57 -14.04 -2.89
CA GLU A 102 -18.20 -14.58 -2.77
C GLU A 102 -17.17 -13.55 -2.28
N GLN A 103 -17.41 -12.27 -2.56
CA GLN A 103 -16.55 -11.13 -2.24
C GLN A 103 -16.98 -10.40 -0.96
N GLU A 104 -17.94 -10.96 -0.22
CA GLU A 104 -18.53 -10.37 0.97
C GLU A 104 -18.47 -11.35 2.15
N LEU A 105 -18.55 -10.84 3.38
CA LEU A 105 -18.79 -11.65 4.57
C LEU A 105 -19.92 -11.04 5.38
N GLN A 106 -20.68 -11.91 6.02
CA GLN A 106 -21.65 -11.54 7.04
C GLN A 106 -20.93 -11.23 8.35
N VAL A 107 -21.26 -10.10 8.97
CA VAL A 107 -20.73 -9.66 10.25
C VAL A 107 -21.88 -9.52 11.23
N LEU A 108 -21.87 -10.35 12.27
CA LEU A 108 -22.87 -10.38 13.34
C LEU A 108 -22.22 -9.99 14.67
N GLY A 109 -22.90 -9.14 15.45
CA GLY A 109 -22.53 -8.92 16.86
C GLY A 109 -23.16 -7.68 17.46
N ASP A 110 -23.17 -7.60 18.79
CA ASP A 110 -23.88 -6.56 19.56
C ASP A 110 -23.43 -5.11 19.22
N ARG A 111 -22.23 -4.95 18.64
CA ARG A 111 -21.70 -3.65 18.20
C ARG A 111 -22.16 -3.23 16.80
N VAL A 112 -22.83 -4.10 16.06
CA VAL A 112 -23.45 -3.77 14.78
C VAL A 112 -24.79 -3.10 15.07
N LEU A 113 -24.86 -1.79 14.83
CA LEU A 113 -26.00 -0.95 15.22
C LEU A 113 -27.10 -0.86 14.16
N VAL A 114 -27.08 -1.74 13.16
CA VAL A 114 -28.14 -1.82 12.15
C VAL A 114 -29.38 -2.47 12.77
N GLN A 115 -30.53 -1.82 12.58
CA GLN A 115 -31.78 -2.21 13.21
C GLN A 115 -32.21 -3.64 12.84
N LYS A 116 -32.90 -4.31 13.77
CA LYS A 116 -33.47 -5.67 13.74
C LYS A 116 -32.52 -6.83 14.09
N ASN A 117 -31.35 -6.95 13.46
CA ASN A 117 -30.62 -8.23 13.50
C ASN A 117 -29.17 -8.16 13.97
N HIS A 118 -28.64 -6.98 14.34
CA HIS A 118 -27.23 -6.81 14.71
C HIS A 118 -26.25 -7.41 13.68
N SER A 119 -26.64 -7.35 12.40
CA SER A 119 -25.97 -8.04 11.32
C SER A 119 -25.92 -7.18 10.06
N ILE A 120 -24.79 -7.24 9.36
CA ILE A 120 -24.55 -6.59 8.07
C ILE A 120 -23.78 -7.54 7.15
N ILE A 121 -23.78 -7.24 5.86
CA ILE A 121 -22.88 -7.85 4.89
C ILE A 121 -21.91 -6.79 4.38
N ALA A 122 -20.61 -7.08 4.41
CA ALA A 122 -19.56 -6.14 4.03
C ALA A 122 -18.55 -6.78 3.07
N PRO A 123 -17.97 -6.02 2.12
CA PRO A 123 -16.91 -6.51 1.25
C PRO A 123 -15.66 -6.86 2.07
N TRP A 124 -15.01 -7.97 1.73
CA TRP A 124 -13.72 -8.38 2.33
C TRP A 124 -12.54 -8.27 1.35
N THR A 125 -12.82 -7.92 0.09
CA THR A 125 -11.84 -7.76 -0.98
C THR A 125 -11.88 -6.35 -1.56
N GLU A 126 -10.73 -5.87 -2.03
CA GLU A 126 -10.55 -4.58 -2.71
C GLU A 126 -11.24 -4.51 -4.08
N LYS A 127 -11.75 -5.65 -4.58
CA LYS A 127 -12.35 -5.76 -5.91
C LYS A 127 -13.83 -5.38 -5.94
N LEU A 128 -14.51 -5.26 -4.81
CA LEU A 128 -15.94 -4.95 -4.75
C LEU A 128 -16.16 -3.51 -4.28
N ARG A 129 -17.05 -2.78 -4.95
CA ARG A 129 -17.55 -1.48 -4.48
C ARG A 129 -19.07 -1.40 -4.54
N TYR A 130 -19.66 -0.76 -3.54
CA TYR A 130 -21.10 -0.47 -3.51
C TYR A 130 -21.45 0.92 -4.05
N CYS A 131 -20.51 1.85 -4.10
CA CYS A 131 -20.75 3.18 -4.66
C CYS A 131 -20.79 3.09 -6.19
N LYS A 132 -21.84 3.61 -6.83
CA LYS A 132 -22.00 3.60 -8.30
C LYS A 132 -20.98 4.51 -8.98
N SER A 133 -20.80 5.71 -8.43
CA SER A 133 -19.87 6.71 -8.94
C SER A 133 -18.44 6.20 -8.81
N LYS A 134 -17.65 6.42 -9.86
CA LYS A 134 -16.21 6.13 -9.79
C LYS A 134 -15.50 7.26 -9.05
N LYS A 135 -14.75 6.87 -8.02
CA LYS A 135 -13.93 7.70 -7.15
C LYS A 135 -12.47 7.23 -7.25
N ASN A 136 -11.51 8.02 -6.80
CA ASN A 136 -10.11 7.60 -6.70
C ASN A 136 -9.88 6.56 -5.59
N GLY A 137 -10.74 6.58 -4.57
CA GLY A 137 -10.83 5.51 -3.61
C GLY A 137 -12.23 5.32 -3.02
N TYR A 138 -12.37 4.22 -2.28
CA TYR A 138 -13.62 3.79 -1.68
C TYR A 138 -13.38 3.30 -0.27
N HIS A 139 -14.44 3.30 0.52
CA HIS A 139 -14.51 2.43 1.68
C HIS A 139 -14.65 0.98 1.21
N GLY A 140 -13.82 0.10 1.77
CA GLY A 140 -13.73 -1.33 1.50
C GLY A 140 -14.35 -2.22 2.58
N GLY A 141 -15.20 -1.71 3.45
CA GLY A 141 -15.90 -2.49 4.48
C GLY A 141 -14.94 -3.12 5.48
N ILE A 142 -14.80 -4.44 5.43
CA ILE A 142 -13.95 -5.23 6.33
C ILE A 142 -12.66 -5.70 5.67
N THR A 143 -12.31 -5.12 4.51
CA THR A 143 -10.99 -5.34 3.90
C THR A 143 -9.86 -4.99 4.87
N PRO A 144 -8.75 -5.74 4.87
CA PRO A 144 -7.55 -5.37 5.63
C PRO A 144 -7.07 -3.96 5.30
N SER A 145 -7.19 -3.55 4.04
CA SER A 145 -6.80 -2.23 3.57
C SER A 145 -7.62 -1.07 4.17
N GLU A 146 -8.88 -1.27 4.58
CA GLU A 146 -9.63 -0.27 5.37
C GLU A 146 -9.43 -0.45 6.89
N MET A 147 -9.31 -1.68 7.38
CA MET A 147 -9.24 -1.97 8.82
C MET A 147 -7.86 -1.75 9.45
N LEU A 148 -6.79 -1.80 8.66
CA LEU A 148 -5.42 -1.62 9.14
C LEU A 148 -4.97 -0.17 8.93
N VAL A 149 -4.55 0.47 10.02
CA VAL A 149 -4.01 1.83 10.01
C VAL A 149 -2.59 1.84 10.57
N PRO A 150 -1.65 2.53 9.90
CA PRO A 150 -0.32 2.71 10.44
C PRO A 150 -0.36 3.70 11.60
N ILE A 151 0.47 3.44 12.62
CA ILE A 151 0.76 4.41 13.68
C ILE A 151 2.24 4.77 13.55
N ALA A 152 2.51 6.06 13.35
CA ALA A 152 3.86 6.61 13.35
C ALA A 152 4.06 7.51 14.56
N VAL A 153 5.17 7.33 15.27
CA VAL A 153 5.58 8.21 16.37
C VAL A 153 6.84 8.93 15.98
N LEU A 154 6.76 10.26 15.89
CA LEU A 154 7.84 11.14 15.47
C LEU A 154 8.31 11.95 16.68
N THR A 155 9.61 11.93 16.92
CA THR A 155 10.27 12.76 17.93
C THR A 155 11.27 13.69 17.25
N ALA A 156 11.32 14.94 17.70
CA ALA A 156 12.32 15.91 17.27
C ALA A 156 13.65 15.77 18.04
N THR A 157 13.69 14.92 19.07
CA THR A 157 14.86 14.69 19.92
C THR A 157 15.34 13.24 19.79
N GLU A 158 16.63 13.03 20.06
CA GLU A 158 17.25 11.70 20.12
C GLU A 158 16.77 10.86 21.32
N THR A 159 15.95 11.44 22.20
CA THR A 159 15.41 10.76 23.37
C THR A 159 14.05 10.15 23.03
N TYR A 160 13.99 8.82 23.02
CA TYR A 160 12.71 8.12 22.90
C TYR A 160 11.86 8.26 24.18
N PRO A 161 10.53 8.07 24.07
CA PRO A 161 9.69 7.98 25.25
C PRO A 161 10.18 6.89 26.21
N LYS A 162 9.91 7.06 27.50
CA LYS A 162 10.35 6.10 28.52
C LYS A 162 9.91 4.67 28.16
N ASN A 163 10.82 3.71 28.30
CA ASN A 163 10.64 2.28 28.00
C ASN A 163 10.51 1.94 26.49
N TRP A 164 10.71 2.89 25.59
CA TRP A 164 10.82 2.58 24.17
C TRP A 164 12.25 2.11 23.86
N GLN A 165 12.36 1.07 23.05
CA GLN A 165 13.63 0.56 22.55
C GLN A 165 13.54 0.50 21.03
N ALA A 166 14.55 1.02 20.35
CA ALA A 166 14.65 0.85 18.91
C ALA A 166 14.77 -0.66 18.60
N VAL A 167 13.96 -1.13 17.66
CA VAL A 167 14.00 -2.51 17.16
C VAL A 167 14.39 -2.45 15.70
N ASP A 168 15.25 -3.37 15.27
CA ASP A 168 15.56 -3.51 13.85
C ASP A 168 14.27 -3.77 13.05
N LEU A 169 14.15 -3.12 11.90
CA LEU A 169 13.02 -3.30 10.98
C LEU A 169 13.05 -4.73 10.41
N ASN A 170 12.36 -5.66 11.08
CA ASN A 170 12.11 -7.00 10.55
C ASN A 170 10.94 -6.93 9.58
N ILE A 171 11.21 -6.45 8.36
CA ILE A 171 10.24 -6.41 7.28
C ILE A 171 9.89 -7.86 6.93
N PRO A 172 8.62 -8.30 7.09
CA PRO A 172 8.22 -9.64 6.70
C PRO A 172 8.57 -9.92 5.24
N ARG A 173 9.04 -11.13 4.94
CA ARG A 173 9.50 -11.50 3.59
C ARG A 173 8.46 -11.22 2.50
N TRP A 174 7.17 -11.38 2.83
CA TRP A 174 6.05 -11.14 1.91
C TRP A 174 5.84 -9.66 1.55
N TRP A 175 6.39 -8.70 2.30
CA TRP A 175 6.33 -7.28 1.96
C TRP A 175 7.30 -6.92 0.83
N LYS A 176 8.35 -7.72 0.65
CA LYS A 176 9.30 -7.63 -0.48
C LYS A 176 8.97 -8.64 -1.58
N THR A 177 7.70 -8.98 -1.77
CA THR A 177 7.30 -9.75 -2.96
C THR A 177 7.49 -8.84 -4.17
N ALA A 178 8.73 -8.73 -4.66
CA ALA A 178 8.93 -8.55 -6.07
C ALA A 178 8.10 -9.65 -6.71
N SER A 179 7.20 -9.28 -7.61
CA SER A 179 6.47 -10.21 -8.46
C SER A 179 7.46 -10.91 -9.38
N THR A 180 8.36 -11.73 -8.83
CA THR A 180 9.13 -12.67 -9.60
C THR A 180 8.14 -13.75 -9.95
N SER A 181 7.53 -13.60 -11.13
CA SER A 181 6.98 -14.71 -11.88
C SER A 181 8.14 -15.65 -12.20
N GLU A 182 8.65 -16.38 -11.20
CA GLU A 182 9.37 -17.62 -11.45
C GLU A 182 8.30 -18.59 -11.95
N GLN A 183 8.11 -18.61 -13.27
CA GLN A 183 7.58 -19.79 -13.90
C GLN A 183 8.56 -20.91 -13.56
N VAL A 184 8.20 -21.74 -12.58
CA VAL A 184 8.89 -22.98 -12.33
C VAL A 184 8.63 -23.86 -13.55
N ILE A 185 9.50 -23.76 -14.55
CA ILE A 185 9.58 -24.75 -15.62
C ILE A 185 10.11 -26.00 -14.94
N VAL A 186 9.20 -26.88 -14.51
CA VAL A 186 9.57 -28.22 -14.08
C VAL A 186 10.01 -28.96 -15.33
N GLN A 187 11.31 -28.89 -15.66
CA GLN A 187 11.87 -29.85 -16.60
C GLN A 187 11.84 -31.22 -15.92
N PRO A 188 11.24 -32.25 -16.53
CA PRO A 188 11.25 -33.58 -15.96
C PRO A 188 12.70 -34.08 -15.90
N ILE A 189 13.24 -34.20 -14.69
CA ILE A 189 14.52 -34.87 -14.47
C ILE A 189 14.31 -36.34 -14.82
N GLN A 190 14.80 -36.78 -15.98
CA GLN A 190 14.99 -38.21 -16.24
C GLN A 190 16.11 -38.71 -15.34
N ILE A 191 15.74 -39.24 -14.17
CA ILE A 191 16.68 -39.94 -13.30
C ILE A 191 16.89 -41.33 -13.90
N ALA A 192 17.99 -41.53 -14.61
CA ALA A 192 18.51 -42.88 -14.84
C ALA A 192 18.93 -43.47 -13.47
N PRO A 193 18.63 -44.74 -13.17
CA PRO A 193 19.00 -45.32 -11.88
C PRO A 193 20.54 -45.34 -11.76
N PRO A 194 21.12 -44.74 -10.72
CA PRO A 194 22.57 -44.80 -10.53
C PRO A 194 22.93 -46.19 -10.00
N HIS A 195 23.57 -47.00 -10.86
CA HIS A 195 24.49 -48.02 -10.38
C HIS A 195 25.79 -47.33 -9.97
N ALA A 196 25.90 -46.92 -8.70
CA ALA A 196 27.19 -46.56 -8.11
C ALA A 196 27.15 -46.76 -6.59
N ASP A 197 28.18 -47.44 -6.10
CA ASP A 197 28.42 -47.77 -4.70
C ASP A 197 28.83 -46.49 -3.95
N PHE A 198 27.90 -45.90 -3.20
CA PHE A 198 28.18 -44.71 -2.41
C PHE A 198 28.89 -45.11 -1.12
N GLY A 199 30.22 -44.93 -1.10
CA GLY A 199 31.04 -45.03 0.11
C GLY A 199 30.62 -44.06 1.24
N PRO A 200 31.39 -43.96 2.34
CA PRO A 200 30.96 -43.28 3.55
C PRO A 200 30.60 -41.80 3.34
N ILE A 201 29.50 -41.40 3.98
CA ILE A 201 28.64 -40.21 3.81
C ILE A 201 29.30 -38.80 3.73
N PHE A 202 30.62 -38.67 3.88
CA PHE A 202 31.29 -37.36 3.98
C PHE A 202 32.44 -37.12 2.99
N SER A 203 32.61 -37.93 1.95
CA SER A 203 33.72 -37.77 0.99
C SER A 203 33.39 -36.99 -0.29
N HIS A 204 32.30 -36.20 -0.33
CA HIS A 204 31.99 -35.35 -1.48
C HIS A 204 31.92 -33.87 -1.07
N ILE A 205 32.99 -33.15 -1.34
CA ILE A 205 32.97 -31.70 -1.49
C ILE A 205 32.69 -31.45 -2.97
N ALA A 206 31.45 -31.11 -3.30
CA ALA A 206 31.12 -30.62 -4.63
C ALA A 206 31.74 -29.23 -4.80
N THR A 207 32.79 -29.12 -5.61
CA THR A 207 33.24 -27.84 -6.16
C THR A 207 32.14 -27.32 -7.07
N LEU A 208 31.39 -26.31 -6.60
CA LEU A 208 30.46 -25.55 -7.44
C LEU A 208 31.29 -24.62 -8.33
N GLU A 209 31.59 -25.07 -9.53
CA GLU A 209 32.01 -24.18 -10.60
C GLU A 209 30.79 -23.39 -11.07
N ALA A 210 30.74 -22.10 -10.75
CA ALA A 210 29.70 -21.20 -11.26
C ALA A 210 29.94 -20.98 -12.76
N THR A 211 29.21 -21.72 -13.59
CA THR A 211 29.10 -21.40 -15.02
C THR A 211 28.25 -20.14 -15.16
N PRO A 212 28.70 -19.08 -15.87
CA PRO A 212 27.84 -17.93 -16.14
C PRO A 212 26.63 -18.41 -16.93
N GLN A 213 25.44 -18.34 -16.32
CA GLN A 213 24.19 -18.63 -17.01
C GLN A 213 23.86 -17.43 -17.91
N LEU A 214 23.80 -17.68 -19.21
CA LEU A 214 23.19 -16.76 -20.17
C LEU A 214 21.75 -16.49 -19.71
N ILE A 215 21.44 -15.22 -19.46
CA ILE A 215 20.08 -14.77 -19.16
C ILE A 215 19.24 -15.12 -20.38
N GLN A 216 18.40 -16.16 -20.28
CA GLN A 216 17.41 -16.44 -21.32
C GLN A 216 16.32 -15.37 -21.21
N ILE A 217 16.42 -14.34 -22.06
CA ILE A 217 15.34 -13.37 -22.24
C ILE A 217 14.08 -14.15 -22.62
N SER A 218 13.04 -14.03 -21.79
CA SER A 218 11.80 -14.76 -22.01
C SER A 218 11.16 -14.36 -23.35
N PRO A 219 10.58 -15.29 -24.13
CA PRO A 219 10.00 -14.98 -25.44
C PRO A 219 8.98 -13.85 -25.43
N TRP A 220 8.17 -13.75 -24.37
CA TRP A 220 7.18 -12.68 -24.23
C TRP A 220 7.80 -11.28 -24.10
N ILE A 221 9.03 -11.17 -23.58
CA ILE A 221 9.75 -9.89 -23.51
C ILE A 221 10.16 -9.46 -24.91
N GLN A 222 10.60 -10.41 -25.75
CA GLN A 222 10.86 -10.14 -27.16
C GLN A 222 9.58 -9.74 -27.90
N ASP A 223 8.47 -10.43 -27.65
CA ASP A 223 7.17 -10.10 -28.22
C ASP A 223 6.69 -8.70 -27.78
N LEU A 224 6.94 -8.33 -26.52
CA LEU A 224 6.60 -7.01 -25.98
C LEU A 224 7.43 -5.90 -26.63
N ILE A 225 8.76 -6.08 -26.73
CA ILE A 225 9.67 -5.11 -27.38
C ILE A 225 9.34 -4.96 -28.87
N GLN A 226 8.94 -6.04 -29.52
CA GLN A 226 8.52 -6.04 -30.93
C GLN A 226 7.08 -5.57 -31.13
N SER A 227 6.32 -5.33 -30.05
CA SER A 227 4.92 -4.94 -30.16
C SER A 227 4.76 -3.50 -30.68
N PRO A 228 3.69 -3.22 -31.45
CA PRO A 228 3.36 -1.85 -31.87
C PRO A 228 3.15 -0.90 -30.68
N ILE A 229 2.62 -1.42 -29.57
CA ILE A 229 2.36 -0.67 -28.34
C ILE A 229 3.66 -0.14 -27.74
N TYR A 230 4.71 -0.97 -27.69
CA TYR A 230 6.02 -0.55 -27.21
C TYR A 230 6.64 0.51 -28.12
N ALA A 231 6.53 0.35 -29.45
CA ALA A 231 7.01 1.34 -30.40
C ALA A 231 6.31 2.70 -30.25
N ASP A 232 5.01 2.72 -29.92
CA ASP A 232 4.26 3.96 -29.69
C ASP A 232 4.57 4.59 -28.33
N GLN A 233 4.81 3.78 -27.28
CA GLN A 233 5.30 4.24 -25.98
C GLN A 233 6.68 4.90 -26.07
N VAL A 234 7.60 4.32 -26.84
CA VAL A 234 8.94 4.90 -27.05
C VAL A 234 8.86 6.25 -27.77
N LYS A 235 7.92 6.46 -28.68
CA LYS A 235 7.71 7.76 -29.35
C LYS A 235 7.14 8.83 -28.41
N LEU A 236 6.37 8.43 -27.40
CA LEU A 236 5.81 9.34 -26.39
C LEU A 236 6.86 9.76 -25.35
N MET A 237 7.86 8.91 -25.11
CA MET A 237 9.00 9.17 -24.23
C MET A 237 10.06 10.03 -24.93
N GLY A 238 9.75 11.30 -25.17
CA GLY A 238 10.71 12.26 -25.70
C GLY A 238 12.01 12.35 -24.88
N ASN A 239 13.14 12.21 -25.57
CA ASN A 239 14.53 12.50 -25.14
C ASN A 239 15.18 11.65 -24.03
N VAL A 240 14.74 10.42 -23.78
CA VAL A 240 15.61 9.42 -23.11
C VAL A 240 15.91 8.31 -24.10
N GLN A 241 17.07 8.41 -24.75
CA GLN A 241 17.53 7.46 -25.75
C GLN A 241 18.15 6.26 -25.02
N LEU A 242 17.37 5.22 -24.74
CA LEU A 242 17.93 3.94 -24.28
C LEU A 242 18.69 3.30 -25.46
N GLN A 243 19.99 3.04 -25.25
CA GLN A 243 20.81 2.39 -26.26
C GLN A 243 20.39 0.90 -26.35
N PRO A 244 20.32 0.29 -27.54
CA PRO A 244 19.88 -1.10 -27.73
C PRO A 244 20.67 -2.13 -26.90
N GLU A 245 21.88 -1.77 -26.49
CA GLU A 245 22.79 -2.59 -25.68
C GLU A 245 22.47 -2.61 -24.17
N GLU A 246 21.47 -1.84 -23.71
CA GLU A 246 21.00 -1.88 -22.31
C GLU A 246 19.83 -2.86 -22.08
N VAL A 247 19.36 -3.54 -23.13
CA VAL A 247 18.19 -4.45 -23.07
C VAL A 247 18.52 -5.87 -23.55
N THR A 248 19.80 -6.25 -23.61
CA THR A 248 20.20 -7.63 -23.96
C THR A 248 20.87 -8.34 -22.79
#